data_AF-A0A662UIZ9-F1
#
_entry.id   AF-A0A662UIZ9-F1
#
_cell.length_a   1.000
_cell.length_b   1.000
_cell.length_c   1.000
_cell.angle_alpha   90.00
_cell.angle_beta   90.00
_cell.angle_gamma   90.00
#
_symmetry.space_group_name_H-M   'P 1'
#
loop_
_entity.id
_entity.type
_entity.pdbx_description
1 polymer ?
#
loop_
_entity_poly.entity_id
_entity_poly.type
_entity_poly.pdbx_seq_one_letter_code
_entity_poly.pdbx_strand_id
1 'polypeptide(L)'
;MSQAKTPTAKELKVFSRPVVTHDDVKKDKRKLTLLHIIKIIGEISERGLTTLLYILKKEKDVDIGYNFTLIGEIPNSKELLEDIRVLLYLGILETNPITRKLRLTSIGVEFLESNKLPEEEVSKLEEYVNEVKPRVLTEETTTEMLLRGIRARRRGRRRR
;
A
#
# COMPACT_ATOMS: atom_id res chain seq x y z
N MET A 1 52.79 -5.11 37.18
CA MET A 1 52.36 -4.01 36.30
C MET A 1 51.08 -4.45 35.59
N SER A 2 49.95 -3.78 35.82
CA SER A 2 48.66 -4.13 35.21
C SER A 2 48.23 -3.00 34.29
N GLN A 3 48.11 -3.27 32.99
CA GLN A 3 47.63 -2.30 32.00
C GLN A 3 46.10 -2.26 31.99
N ALA A 4 45.54 -1.08 32.26
CA ALA A 4 44.11 -0.81 32.10
C ALA A 4 43.76 -0.72 30.61
N LYS A 5 42.72 -1.46 30.19
CA LYS A 5 42.13 -1.37 28.84
C LYS A 5 41.24 -0.12 28.74
N THR A 6 41.57 0.77 27.82
CA THR A 6 40.76 1.94 27.45
C THR A 6 39.48 1.48 26.73
N PRO A 7 38.28 1.98 27.09
CA PRO A 7 37.04 1.60 26.43
C PRO A 7 36.90 2.35 25.10
N THR A 8 36.82 1.60 23.99
CA THR A 8 36.51 2.13 22.66
C THR A 8 35.08 2.68 22.64
N ALA A 9 34.95 4.00 22.45
CA ALA A 9 33.66 4.67 22.30
C ALA A 9 32.95 4.21 21.02
N LYS A 10 31.67 3.83 21.14
CA LYS A 10 30.82 3.48 19.99
C LYS A 10 30.50 4.76 19.21
N GLU A 11 31.06 4.91 18.01
CA GLU A 11 30.67 5.99 17.11
C GLU A 11 29.19 5.85 16.71
N LEU A 12 28.37 6.80 17.12
CA LEU A 12 26.99 6.95 16.66
C LEU A 12 27.02 7.46 15.21
N LYS A 13 26.86 6.54 14.25
CA LYS A 13 26.73 6.88 12.84
C LYS A 13 25.31 7.39 12.58
N VAL A 14 25.13 8.71 12.64
CA VAL A 14 23.85 9.37 12.33
C VAL A 14 23.67 9.39 10.81
N PHE A 15 22.70 8.63 10.31
CA PHE A 15 22.30 8.68 8.91
C PHE A 15 21.13 9.66 8.75
N SER A 16 21.36 10.80 8.09
CA SER A 16 20.28 11.70 7.68
C SER A 16 19.59 11.12 6.44
N ARG A 17 18.42 10.49 6.62
CA ARG A 17 17.53 10.18 5.49
C ARG A 17 16.69 11.43 5.20
N PRO A 18 16.55 11.87 3.93
CA PRO A 18 15.60 12.92 3.58
C PRO A 18 14.20 12.51 4.05
N VAL A 19 13.51 13.43 4.72
CA VAL A 19 12.12 13.20 5.14
C VAL A 19 11.26 13.34 3.88
N VAL A 20 10.47 12.31 3.58
CA VAL A 20 9.50 12.38 2.48
C VAL A 20 8.35 13.28 2.92
N THR A 21 7.90 14.16 2.03
CA THR A 21 6.87 15.19 2.28
C THR A 21 5.66 15.03 1.37
N HIS A 22 4.59 15.77 1.68
CA HIS A 22 3.40 15.86 0.81
C HIS A 22 3.73 16.42 -0.58
N ASP A 23 4.70 17.33 -0.69
CA ASP A 23 5.12 17.91 -1.97
C ASP A 23 5.83 16.89 -2.87
N ASP A 24 6.53 15.93 -2.27
CA ASP A 24 7.15 14.82 -3.01
C ASP A 24 6.07 13.92 -3.62
N VAL A 25 4.99 13.65 -2.88
CA VAL A 25 3.84 12.88 -3.38
C VAL A 25 3.12 13.64 -4.50
N LYS A 26 2.96 14.96 -4.36
CA LYS A 26 2.28 15.80 -5.37
C LYS A 26 2.97 15.76 -6.74
N LYS A 27 4.30 15.65 -6.76
CA LYS A 27 5.09 15.61 -8.00
C LYS A 27 5.20 14.19 -8.59
N ASP A 28 4.81 13.19 -7.82
CA ASP A 28 4.91 11.79 -8.19
C ASP A 28 3.60 11.28 -8.80
N LYS A 29 3.57 11.24 -10.14
CA LYS A 29 2.40 10.75 -10.89
C LYS A 29 2.03 9.32 -10.48
N ARG A 30 3.00 8.45 -10.20
CA ARG A 30 2.76 7.06 -9.81
C ARG A 30 1.99 6.97 -8.50
N LYS A 31 2.35 7.79 -7.51
CA LYS A 31 1.63 7.85 -6.23
C LYS A 31 0.25 8.48 -6.39
N LEU A 32 0.10 9.51 -7.22
CA LEU A 32 -1.21 10.09 -7.52
C LEU A 32 -2.14 9.08 -8.19
N THR A 33 -1.66 8.33 -9.18
CA THR A 33 -2.43 7.25 -9.83
C THR A 33 -2.84 6.19 -8.80
N LEU A 34 -1.93 5.79 -7.89
CA LEU A 34 -2.24 4.84 -6.82
C LEU A 34 -3.38 5.33 -5.93
N LEU A 35 -3.37 6.60 -5.54
CA LEU A 35 -4.42 7.19 -4.70
C LEU A 35 -5.77 7.25 -5.41
N HIS A 36 -5.80 7.55 -6.72
CA HIS A 36 -7.03 7.47 -7.52
C HIS A 36 -7.59 6.06 -7.57
N ILE A 37 -6.76 5.04 -7.79
CA ILE A 37 -7.19 3.63 -7.77
C ILE A 37 -7.83 3.27 -6.43
N ILE A 38 -7.17 3.63 -5.31
CA ILE A 38 -7.71 3.37 -3.97
C ILE A 38 -9.04 4.12 -3.76
N LYS A 39 -9.17 5.36 -4.26
CA LYS A 39 -10.44 6.12 -4.21
C LYS A 39 -11.57 5.41 -4.94
N ILE A 40 -11.33 4.94 -6.17
CA ILE A 40 -12.32 4.22 -7.00
C ILE A 40 -12.77 2.92 -6.32
N ILE A 41 -11.82 2.21 -5.69
CA ILE A 41 -12.12 0.94 -5.03
C ILE A 41 -12.83 1.16 -3.68
N GLY A 42 -12.47 2.24 -2.96
CA GLY A 42 -12.98 2.60 -1.64
C GLY A 42 -12.07 2.06 -0.52
N GLU A 43 -12.02 0.74 -0.36
CA GLU A 43 -11.08 0.09 0.57
C GLU A 43 -10.48 -1.18 -0.07
N ILE A 44 -9.17 -1.40 0.09
CA ILE A 44 -8.47 -2.58 -0.48
C ILE A 44 -7.29 -3.02 0.40
N SER A 45 -7.05 -4.32 0.52
CA SER A 45 -5.84 -4.85 1.17
C SER A 45 -4.58 -4.58 0.34
N GLU A 46 -3.40 -4.53 0.98
CA GLU A 46 -2.12 -4.42 0.27
C GLU A 46 -1.94 -5.50 -0.81
N ARG A 47 -2.34 -6.74 -0.49
CA ARG A 47 -2.30 -7.86 -1.43
C ARG A 47 -3.28 -7.65 -2.58
N GLY A 48 -4.53 -7.29 -2.29
CA GLY A 48 -5.54 -7.01 -3.32
C GLY A 48 -5.08 -5.90 -4.26
N LEU A 49 -4.48 -4.84 -3.71
CA LEU A 49 -3.94 -3.73 -4.51
C LEU A 49 -2.80 -4.20 -5.40
N THR A 50 -1.86 -4.99 -4.86
CA THR A 50 -0.76 -5.57 -5.63
C THR A 50 -1.27 -6.44 -6.79
N THR A 51 -2.25 -7.31 -6.52
CA THR A 51 -2.89 -8.13 -7.56
C THR A 51 -3.58 -7.26 -8.61
N LEU A 52 -4.34 -6.24 -8.18
CA LEU A 52 -5.05 -5.35 -9.09
C LEU A 52 -4.11 -4.63 -10.04
N LEU A 53 -3.02 -4.03 -9.51
CA LEU A 53 -2.04 -3.36 -10.35
C LEU A 53 -1.33 -4.33 -11.30
N TYR A 54 -1.06 -5.56 -10.86
CA TYR A 54 -0.48 -6.59 -11.72
C TYR A 54 -1.42 -6.98 -12.88
N ILE A 55 -2.72 -7.15 -12.60
CA ILE A 55 -3.72 -7.46 -13.63
C ILE A 55 -3.85 -6.29 -14.61
N LEU A 56 -3.94 -5.05 -14.11
CA LEU A 56 -4.02 -3.85 -14.95
C LEU A 56 -2.82 -3.76 -15.91
N LYS A 57 -1.60 -3.99 -15.41
CA LYS A 57 -0.40 -3.99 -16.24
C LYS A 57 -0.43 -5.11 -17.29
N LYS A 58 -0.86 -6.32 -16.92
CA LYS A 58 -0.81 -7.49 -17.80
C LYS A 58 -1.91 -7.53 -18.86
N GLU A 59 -3.12 -7.12 -18.50
CA GLU A 59 -4.31 -7.32 -19.33
C GLU A 59 -4.86 -6.04 -19.97
N LYS A 60 -4.56 -4.87 -19.38
CA LYS A 60 -5.06 -3.57 -19.85
C LYS A 60 -3.95 -2.64 -20.34
N ASP A 61 -2.70 -3.13 -20.35
CA ASP A 61 -1.51 -2.36 -20.71
C ASP A 61 -1.35 -1.05 -19.90
N VAL A 62 -1.89 -1.03 -18.68
CA VAL A 62 -1.80 0.11 -17.76
C VAL A 62 -0.57 -0.08 -16.88
N ASP A 63 0.59 0.41 -17.34
CA ASP A 63 1.82 0.39 -16.54
C ASP A 63 1.95 1.65 -15.66
N ILE A 64 1.83 1.45 -14.35
CA ILE A 64 1.94 2.51 -13.33
C ILE A 64 3.41 2.70 -12.89
N GLY A 65 4.35 1.90 -13.42
CA GLY A 65 5.78 2.02 -13.11
C GLY A 65 6.18 1.28 -11.84
N TYR A 66 5.49 0.18 -11.54
CA TYR A 66 5.90 -0.78 -10.51
C TYR A 66 6.43 -2.06 -11.15
N ASN A 67 7.53 -2.55 -10.59
CA ASN A 67 8.05 -3.86 -10.93
C ASN A 67 7.41 -4.94 -10.07
N PHE A 68 6.98 -6.03 -10.71
CA PHE A 68 6.36 -7.17 -10.05
C PHE A 68 7.25 -8.40 -10.17
N THR A 69 7.40 -9.09 -9.04
CA THR A 69 8.00 -10.42 -8.95
C THR A 69 6.92 -11.40 -8.55
N LEU A 70 6.91 -12.59 -9.15
CA LEU A 70 5.98 -13.65 -8.80
C LEU A 70 6.64 -14.58 -7.78
N ILE A 71 5.97 -14.81 -6.66
CA ILE A 71 6.35 -15.85 -5.69
C ILE A 71 5.27 -16.93 -5.81
N GLY A 72 5.58 -17.98 -6.58
CA GLY A 72 4.56 -18.87 -7.11
C GLY A 72 3.68 -18.10 -8.10
N GLU A 73 2.37 -18.03 -7.85
CA GLU A 73 1.42 -17.27 -8.67
C GLU A 73 1.01 -15.92 -8.04
N ILE A 74 1.62 -15.55 -6.92
CA ILE A 74 1.24 -14.34 -6.18
C ILE A 74 2.18 -13.18 -6.56
N PRO A 75 1.65 -12.08 -7.12
CA PRO A 75 2.47 -10.91 -7.43
C PRO A 75 2.92 -10.18 -6.16
N ASN A 76 4.16 -9.70 -6.19
CA ASN A 76 4.77 -8.92 -5.12
C ASN A 76 5.59 -7.76 -5.71
N SER A 77 5.53 -6.59 -5.06
CA SER A 77 6.34 -5.43 -5.44
C SER A 77 6.85 -4.72 -4.18
N LYS A 78 8.18 -4.65 -4.04
CA LYS A 78 8.84 -3.93 -2.94
C LYS A 78 8.62 -2.42 -3.06
N GLU A 79 8.70 -1.90 -4.27
CA GLU A 79 8.49 -0.47 -4.58
C GLU A 79 7.07 -0.02 -4.20
N LEU A 80 6.06 -0.83 -4.55
CA LEU A 80 4.68 -0.55 -4.17
C LEU A 80 4.51 -0.53 -2.65
N LEU A 81 5.11 -1.50 -1.95
CA LEU A 81 5.05 -1.58 -0.49
C LEU A 81 5.72 -0.37 0.17
N GLU A 82 6.83 0.11 -0.38
CA GLU A 82 7.51 1.32 0.10
C GLU A 82 6.64 2.57 -0.12
N ASP A 83 6.03 2.71 -1.29
CA ASP A 83 5.13 3.84 -1.59
C ASP A 83 3.89 3.81 -0.69
N ILE A 84 3.28 2.65 -0.43
CA ILE A 84 2.18 2.51 0.53
C ILE A 84 2.62 2.96 1.93
N ARG A 85 3.80 2.56 2.39
CA ARG A 85 4.33 2.96 3.71
C ARG A 85 4.56 4.46 3.80
N VAL A 86 5.06 5.09 2.75
CA VAL A 86 5.21 6.54 2.66
C VAL A 86 3.85 7.23 2.79
N LEU A 87 2.85 6.77 2.05
CA LEU A 87 1.50 7.34 2.07
C LEU A 87 0.80 7.15 3.43
N LEU A 88 1.03 6.03 4.10
CA LEU A 88 0.59 5.79 5.48
C LEU A 88 1.31 6.70 6.47
N TYR A 89 2.63 6.87 6.33
CA TYR A 89 3.44 7.73 7.18
C TYR A 89 3.00 9.20 7.09
N LEU A 90 2.66 9.66 5.88
CA LEU A 90 2.14 11.01 5.64
C LEU A 90 0.69 11.19 6.08
N GLY A 91 -0.02 10.12 6.45
CA GLY A 91 -1.44 10.19 6.84
C GLY A 91 -2.39 10.43 5.67
N ILE A 92 -1.94 10.26 4.43
CA ILE A 92 -2.78 10.29 3.22
C ILE A 92 -3.63 9.01 3.14
N LEU A 93 -3.00 7.87 3.47
CA LEU A 93 -3.68 6.61 3.65
C LEU A 93 -3.82 6.28 5.13
N GLU A 94 -4.82 5.47 5.44
CA GLU A 94 -4.92 4.77 6.71
C GLU A 94 -5.28 3.30 6.51
N THR A 95 -4.99 2.50 7.53
CA THR A 95 -5.45 1.12 7.61
C THR A 95 -6.71 1.07 8.45
N ASN A 96 -7.83 0.62 7.86
CA ASN A 96 -9.06 0.40 8.60
C ASN A 96 -8.80 -0.61 9.74
N PRO A 97 -9.09 -0.26 11.00
CA PRO A 97 -8.72 -1.08 12.16
C PRO A 97 -9.46 -2.43 12.20
N ILE A 98 -10.64 -2.51 11.58
CA ILE A 98 -11.50 -3.70 11.59
C ILE A 98 -11.13 -4.64 10.42
N THR A 99 -11.15 -4.09 9.20
CA THR A 99 -10.94 -4.86 7.97
C THR A 99 -9.46 -5.04 7.63
N ARG A 100 -8.58 -4.20 8.17
CA ARG A 100 -7.14 -4.12 7.82
C ARG A 100 -6.88 -3.73 6.36
N LYS A 101 -7.87 -3.14 5.70
CA LYS A 101 -7.75 -2.61 4.34
C LYS A 101 -7.23 -1.18 4.37
N LEU A 102 -6.51 -0.82 3.32
CA LEU A 102 -6.08 0.55 3.03
C LEU A 102 -7.27 1.35 2.50
N ARG A 103 -7.34 2.62 2.90
CA ARG A 103 -8.26 3.61 2.37
C ARG A 103 -7.67 5.01 2.52
N LEU A 104 -8.22 5.97 1.78
CA LEU A 104 -7.89 7.37 1.95
C LEU A 104 -8.42 7.88 3.30
N THR A 105 -7.62 8.69 3.99
CA THR A 105 -8.11 9.53 5.09
C THR A 105 -8.90 10.72 4.53
N SER A 106 -9.59 11.48 5.38
CA SER A 106 -10.19 12.76 4.97
C SER A 106 -9.14 13.70 4.36
N ILE A 107 -7.96 13.79 4.97
CA ILE A 107 -6.82 14.58 4.46
C ILE A 107 -6.37 14.02 3.09
N GLY A 108 -6.32 12.70 2.93
CA GLY A 108 -5.96 12.08 1.66
C GLY A 108 -6.95 12.36 0.53
N VAL A 109 -8.25 12.44 0.86
CA VAL A 109 -9.29 12.84 -0.10
C VAL A 109 -9.09 14.28 -0.54
N GLU A 110 -8.93 15.21 0.40
CA GLU A 110 -8.69 16.64 0.11
C GLU A 110 -7.38 16.85 -0.68
N PHE A 111 -6.33 16.13 -0.30
CA PHE A 111 -5.05 16.12 -1.00
C PHE A 111 -5.22 15.69 -2.45
N LEU A 112 -5.94 14.60 -2.70
CA LEU A 112 -6.15 14.09 -4.05
C LEU A 112 -7.04 15.02 -4.88
N GLU A 113 -8.02 15.67 -4.27
CA GLU A 113 -8.89 16.64 -4.94
C GLU A 113 -8.17 17.92 -5.37
N SER A 114 -7.15 18.31 -4.61
CA SER A 114 -6.29 19.44 -4.92
C SER A 114 -5.19 19.10 -5.93
N ASN A 115 -4.92 17.80 -6.16
CA ASN A 115 -3.82 17.30 -6.99
C ASN A 115 -4.32 16.19 -7.94
N LYS A 116 -5.40 16.48 -8.67
CA LYS A 116 -6.03 15.52 -9.58
C LYS A 116 -5.15 15.24 -10.79
N LEU A 117 -5.23 14.01 -11.29
CA LEU A 117 -4.77 13.68 -12.62
C LEU A 117 -5.75 14.27 -13.66
N PRO A 118 -5.34 14.40 -14.93
CA PRO A 118 -6.24 14.81 -16.00
C PRO A 118 -7.51 13.95 -16.01
N GLU A 119 -8.66 14.57 -16.24
CA GLU A 119 -9.97 13.91 -16.14
C GLU A 119 -10.09 12.72 -17.10
N GLU A 120 -9.50 12.82 -18.29
CA GLU A 120 -9.43 11.71 -19.25
C GLU A 120 -8.64 10.50 -18.71
N GLU A 121 -7.54 10.74 -17.98
CA GLU A 121 -6.76 9.67 -17.36
C GLU A 121 -7.54 9.02 -16.22
N VAL A 122 -8.24 9.82 -15.40
CA VAL A 122 -9.06 9.32 -14.30
C VAL A 122 -10.22 8.48 -14.83
N SER A 123 -10.88 8.93 -15.89
CA SER A 123 -12.02 8.24 -16.51
C SER A 123 -11.63 6.87 -17.06
N LYS A 124 -10.51 6.80 -17.80
CA LYS A 124 -9.96 5.53 -18.30
C LYS A 124 -9.55 4.60 -17.16
N LEU A 125 -8.94 5.15 -16.12
CA LEU A 125 -8.53 4.39 -14.95
C LEU A 125 -9.75 3.80 -14.23
N GLU A 126 -10.83 4.58 -14.09
CA GLU A 126 -12.08 4.14 -13.49
C GLU A 126 -12.73 3.00 -14.28
N GLU A 127 -12.76 3.10 -15.62
CA GLU A 127 -13.23 2.03 -16.49
C GLU A 127 -12.47 0.72 -16.25
N TYR A 128 -11.14 0.74 -16.39
CA TYR A 128 -10.32 -0.47 -16.22
C TYR A 128 -10.33 -1.04 -14.80
N VAL A 129 -10.33 -0.17 -13.78
CA VAL A 129 -10.41 -0.60 -12.40
C VAL A 129 -11.74 -1.29 -12.13
N ASN A 130 -12.86 -0.72 -12.60
CA ASN A 130 -14.19 -1.30 -12.37
C ASN A 130 -14.38 -2.64 -13.08
N GLU A 131 -13.75 -2.87 -14.23
CA GLU A 131 -13.74 -4.17 -14.90
C GLU A 131 -12.97 -5.24 -14.12
N VAL A 132 -11.82 -4.87 -13.52
CA VAL A 132 -10.95 -5.81 -12.79
C VAL A 132 -11.43 -6.05 -11.35
N LYS A 133 -12.10 -5.06 -10.75
CA LYS A 133 -12.55 -5.03 -9.35
C LYS A 133 -13.25 -6.32 -8.87
N PRO A 134 -14.19 -6.95 -9.63
CA PRO A 134 -14.86 -8.17 -9.18
C PRO A 134 -13.91 -9.34 -8.92
N ARG A 135 -12.87 -9.49 -9.74
CA ARG A 135 -11.87 -10.57 -9.59
C ARG A 135 -11.06 -10.38 -8.32
N VAL A 136 -10.62 -9.15 -8.07
CA VAL A 136 -9.82 -8.81 -6.88
C VAL A 136 -10.64 -8.97 -5.61
N LEU A 137 -11.90 -8.53 -5.59
CA LEU A 137 -12.79 -8.70 -4.42
C LEU A 137 -13.05 -10.17 -4.08
N THR A 138 -13.11 -11.05 -5.09
CA THR A 138 -13.23 -12.49 -4.88
C THR A 138 -12.01 -13.05 -4.15
N GLU A 139 -10.80 -12.62 -4.51
CA GLU A 139 -9.58 -13.00 -3.79
C GLU A 139 -9.53 -12.41 -2.36
N GLU A 140 -10.03 -11.19 -2.17
CA GLU A 140 -10.07 -10.58 -0.84
C GLU A 140 -10.99 -11.32 0.12
N THR A 141 -12.18 -11.71 -0.34
CA THR A 141 -13.16 -12.42 0.51
C THR A 141 -12.63 -13.76 0.99
N THR A 142 -11.97 -14.53 0.13
CA THR A 142 -11.31 -15.78 0.54
C THR A 142 -10.26 -15.54 1.63
N THR A 143 -9.46 -14.49 1.49
CA THR A 143 -8.43 -14.10 2.47
C THR A 143 -9.06 -13.67 3.80
N GLU A 144 -10.13 -12.88 3.76
CA GLU A 144 -10.87 -12.47 4.96
C GLU A 144 -11.48 -13.65 5.72
N MET A 145 -12.06 -14.63 5.00
CA MET A 145 -12.64 -15.83 5.62
C MET A 145 -11.59 -16.64 6.38
N LEU A 146 -10.40 -16.80 5.80
CA LEU A 146 -9.27 -17.45 6.47
C LEU A 146 -8.85 -16.71 7.75
N LEU A 147 -8.76 -15.37 7.68
CA LEU A 147 -8.40 -14.53 8.83
C LEU A 147 -9.45 -14.59 9.96
N ARG A 148 -10.75 -14.60 9.61
CA ARG A 148 -11.85 -14.75 10.59
C ARG A 148 -11.78 -16.10 11.30
N GLY A 149 -11.50 -17.19 10.57
CA GLY A 149 -11.32 -18.52 11.14
C GLY A 149 -10.18 -18.58 12.16
N ILE A 150 -9.05 -17.93 11.87
CA ILE A 150 -7.91 -17.84 12.80
C ILE A 150 -8.29 -17.05 14.07
N ARG A 151 -9.01 -15.92 13.93
CA ARG A 151 -9.44 -15.08 15.07
C ARG A 151 -10.41 -15.83 16.00
N ALA A 152 -11.35 -16.60 15.44
CA ALA A 152 -12.30 -17.40 16.21
C ALA A 152 -11.58 -18.47 17.05
N ARG A 153 -10.61 -19.18 16.47
CA ARG A 153 -9.82 -20.20 17.19
C ARG A 153 -8.98 -19.60 18.33
N ARG A 154 -8.42 -18.41 18.17
CA ARG A 154 -7.64 -17.73 19.22
C ARG A 154 -8.50 -17.27 20.41
N ARG A 155 -9.76 -16.88 20.18
CA ARG A 155 -10.68 -16.48 21.26
C ARG A 155 -11.16 -17.69 22.08
N GLY A 156 -11.38 -18.85 21.44
CA GLY A 156 -11.74 -20.08 22.15
C GLY A 156 -10.65 -20.60 23.09
N ARG A 157 -9.37 -20.31 22.78
CA ARG A 157 -8.21 -20.74 23.57
C ARG A 157 -7.94 -19.90 24.84
N ARG A 158 -8.57 -18.73 24.98
CA ARG A 158 -8.46 -17.87 26.18
C ARG A 158 -9.57 -18.09 27.21
N ARG A 159 -10.55 -18.92 26.89
CA ARG A 159 -11.69 -19.26 27.77
C ARG A 159 -11.60 -20.68 28.34
N ARG A 160 -10.46 -21.34 28.17
CA ARG A 160 -10.13 -22.63 28.79
C ARG A 160 -8.94 -22.45 29.69
#